data_AF-A0A9E4C6B6-F1
#
_entry.id   AF-A0A9E4C6B6-F1
#
_cell.length_a   1.000
_cell.length_b   1.000
_cell.length_c   1.000
_cell.angle_alpha   90.00
_cell.angle_beta   90.00
_cell.angle_gamma   90.00
#
_symmetry.space_group_name_H-M   'P 1'
#
loop_
_entity.id
_entity.type
_entity.pdbx_description
1 polymer ?
#
loop_
_entity_poly.entity_id
_entity_poly.type
_entity_poly.pdbx_seq_one_letter_code
_entity_poly.pdbx_strand_id
1 'polypeptide(L)'
;MRRFTRMLLLCVVVFSGCYAATIETGKTPSTRVVENNWAAGWIYGLVPPKVVATANLCPGGVAKVQTMLSFPNQLVRILTLGIYTPMTIRVTCALPQETSQAESENVLSVSKNASVEEFQDIFQAAAEKSVKSEEVAFVILK
;
A
#
# COMPACT_ATOMS: atom_id res chain seq x y z
N MET A 1 -14.21 41.66 24.58
CA MET A 1 -14.60 40.24 24.68
C MET A 1 -15.22 39.67 23.40
N ARG A 2 -16.36 40.16 22.88
CA ARG A 2 -17.03 39.62 21.67
C ARG A 2 -16.16 39.48 20.40
N ARG A 3 -15.21 40.39 20.15
CA ARG A 3 -14.31 40.30 18.98
C ARG A 3 -13.24 39.22 19.12
N PHE A 4 -12.73 39.01 20.33
CA PHE A 4 -11.73 37.97 20.64
C PHE A 4 -12.33 36.57 20.52
N THR A 5 -13.56 36.38 21.02
CA THR A 5 -14.27 35.08 20.91
C THR A 5 -14.55 34.70 19.46
N ARG A 6 -14.89 35.67 18.59
CA ARG A 6 -15.11 35.43 17.15
C ARG A 6 -13.83 35.03 16.43
N MET A 7 -12.70 35.63 16.79
CA MET A 7 -11.39 35.32 16.22
C MET A 7 -10.92 33.91 16.61
N LEU A 8 -11.11 33.52 17.87
CA LEU A 8 -10.79 32.17 18.36
C LEU A 8 -11.63 31.09 17.64
N LEU A 9 -12.93 31.32 17.50
CA LEU A 9 -13.84 30.41 16.78
C LEU A 9 -13.44 30.25 15.31
N LEU A 10 -13.07 31.35 14.64
CA LEU A 10 -12.60 31.31 13.26
C LEU A 10 -11.31 30.48 13.14
N CYS A 11 -10.35 30.66 14.05
CA CYS A 11 -9.12 29.86 14.06
C CYS A 11 -9.40 28.37 14.23
N VAL A 12 -10.29 27.98 15.15
CA VAL A 12 -10.64 26.54 15.36
C VAL A 12 -11.23 25.91 14.09
N VAL A 13 -12.07 26.64 13.38
CA VAL A 13 -12.67 26.15 12.11
C VAL A 13 -11.62 26.06 11.01
N VAL A 14 -10.69 27.00 10.91
CA VAL A 14 -9.64 27.00 9.88
C VAL A 14 -8.61 25.89 10.12
N PHE A 15 -8.34 25.52 11.38
CA PHE A 15 -7.38 24.47 11.75
C PHE A 15 -7.99 23.06 11.89
N SER A 16 -9.25 22.84 11.50
CA SER A 16 -9.78 21.47 11.43
C SER A 16 -9.16 20.73 10.23
N GLY A 17 -8.00 20.09 10.45
CA GLY A 17 -7.28 19.33 9.42
C GLY A 17 -8.00 18.05 8.96
N CYS A 18 -7.47 17.42 7.91
CA CYS A 18 -7.94 16.11 7.44
C CYS A 18 -7.77 15.03 8.51
N TYR A 19 -8.88 14.41 8.93
CA TYR A 19 -8.91 13.33 9.93
C TYR A 19 -8.81 11.92 9.32
N ALA A 20 -8.90 11.81 8.00
CA ALA A 20 -8.82 10.55 7.28
C ALA A 20 -7.98 10.72 6.00
N ALA A 21 -7.14 9.74 5.71
CA ALA A 21 -6.48 9.59 4.43
C ALA A 21 -6.76 8.18 3.89
N THR A 22 -6.98 8.09 2.58
CA THR A 22 -7.25 6.84 1.88
C THR A 22 -6.33 6.75 0.68
N ILE A 23 -5.66 5.62 0.55
CA ILE A 23 -4.75 5.29 -0.57
C ILE A 23 -5.32 4.04 -1.24
N GLU A 24 -5.60 4.12 -2.53
CA GLU A 24 -6.07 3.00 -3.34
C GLU A 24 -4.96 2.62 -4.33
N THR A 25 -4.73 1.33 -4.49
CA THR A 25 -3.64 0.81 -5.34
C THR A 25 -4.13 0.38 -6.74
N GLY A 26 -5.43 0.50 -7.00
CA GLY A 26 -6.07 0.02 -8.24
C GLY A 26 -6.34 -1.48 -8.29
N LYS A 27 -5.95 -2.26 -7.26
CA LYS A 27 -6.26 -3.69 -7.17
C LYS A 27 -7.68 -3.96 -6.67
N THR A 28 -8.32 -5.02 -7.16
CA THR A 28 -9.67 -5.41 -6.72
C THR A 28 -9.67 -5.77 -5.23
N PRO A 29 -10.51 -5.13 -4.40
CA PRO A 29 -10.55 -5.36 -2.96
C PRO A 29 -11.19 -6.71 -2.62
N SER A 30 -10.55 -7.48 -1.73
CA SER A 30 -11.11 -8.71 -1.15
C SER A 30 -11.94 -8.42 0.10
N THR A 31 -12.59 -9.46 0.63
CA THR A 31 -13.29 -9.42 1.94
C THR A 31 -12.33 -9.43 3.14
N ARG A 32 -11.03 -9.67 2.93
CA ARG A 32 -10.03 -9.72 4.01
C ARG A 32 -9.56 -8.32 4.37
N VAL A 33 -9.83 -7.91 5.61
CA VAL A 33 -9.43 -6.63 6.17
C VAL A 33 -8.55 -6.85 7.39
N VAL A 34 -7.42 -6.15 7.43
CA VAL A 34 -6.50 -6.11 8.57
C VAL A 34 -6.58 -4.72 9.19
N GLU A 35 -6.86 -4.64 10.48
CA GLU A 35 -7.07 -3.37 11.17
C GLU A 35 -6.17 -3.27 12.40
N ASN A 36 -5.54 -2.11 12.58
CA ASN A 36 -4.81 -1.73 13.78
C ASN A 36 -5.35 -0.39 14.28
N ASN A 37 -6.08 -0.44 15.40
CA ASN A 37 -6.74 0.74 15.97
C ASN A 37 -5.83 1.70 16.74
N TRP A 38 -4.64 1.22 17.13
CA TRP A 38 -3.73 1.93 18.02
C TRP A 38 -2.32 2.00 17.41
N ALA A 39 -2.23 2.51 16.19
CA ALA A 39 -0.95 2.80 15.56
C ALA A 39 -0.34 4.05 16.22
N ALA A 40 0.78 3.86 16.91
CA ALA A 40 1.41 4.87 17.74
C ALA A 40 2.22 5.89 16.94
N GLY A 41 1.65 7.08 16.69
CA GLY A 41 2.41 8.26 16.29
C GLY A 41 2.88 9.08 17.49
N TRP A 42 3.96 9.84 17.34
CA TRP A 42 4.47 10.71 18.42
C TRP A 42 4.63 12.16 17.98
N ILE A 43 4.52 13.06 18.95
CA ILE A 43 4.78 14.51 18.80
C ILE A 43 3.99 15.06 17.61
N TYR A 44 2.66 15.10 17.76
CA TYR A 44 1.72 15.51 16.73
C TYR A 44 1.84 14.75 15.39
N GLY A 45 2.40 13.54 15.41
CA GLY A 45 2.60 12.71 14.22
C GLY A 45 3.92 12.95 13.49
N LEU A 46 4.86 13.72 14.07
CA LEU A 46 6.21 13.88 13.54
C LEU A 46 6.97 12.55 13.45
N VAL A 47 6.75 11.66 14.43
CA VAL A 47 7.26 10.29 14.37
C VAL A 47 6.13 9.40 13.89
N PRO A 48 6.26 8.77 12.70
CA PRO A 48 5.23 7.92 12.15
C PRO A 48 5.10 6.62 12.96
N PRO A 49 3.92 5.97 12.92
CA PRO A 49 3.74 4.66 13.50
C PRO A 49 4.61 3.61 12.80
N LYS A 50 4.88 2.51 13.51
CA LYS A 50 5.59 1.35 12.94
C LYS A 50 4.86 0.83 11.71
N VAL A 51 5.63 0.43 10.70
CA VAL A 51 5.11 -0.13 9.45
C VAL A 51 4.29 -1.39 9.76
N VAL A 52 3.06 -1.42 9.28
CA VAL A 52 2.22 -2.62 9.36
C VAL A 52 2.74 -3.62 8.33
N ALA A 53 3.19 -4.79 8.79
CA ALA A 53 3.73 -5.84 7.91
C ALA A 53 2.61 -6.51 7.09
N THR A 54 2.17 -5.82 6.04
CA THR A 54 1.07 -6.26 5.16
C THR A 54 1.48 -7.37 4.21
N ALA A 55 2.78 -7.53 3.91
CA ALA A 55 3.29 -8.54 2.99
C ALA A 55 2.92 -9.98 3.40
N ASN A 56 3.02 -10.30 4.69
CA ASN A 56 2.68 -11.64 5.19
C ASN A 56 1.15 -11.84 5.36
N LEU A 57 0.41 -10.74 5.46
CA LEU A 57 -1.03 -10.77 5.78
C LEU A 57 -1.92 -10.71 4.53
N CYS A 58 -1.41 -10.14 3.45
CA CYS A 58 -2.08 -9.97 2.16
C CYS A 58 -1.19 -10.51 1.02
N PRO A 59 -1.22 -11.82 0.73
CA PRO A 59 -0.36 -12.42 -0.30
C PRO A 59 -0.61 -11.87 -1.71
N GLY A 60 -1.85 -11.48 -2.05
CA GLY A 60 -2.19 -10.80 -3.31
C GLY A 60 -1.82 -9.31 -3.37
N GLY A 61 -1.22 -8.79 -2.30
CA GLY A 61 -0.95 -7.37 -2.10
C GLY A 61 -2.12 -6.60 -1.48
N VAL A 62 -1.95 -5.29 -1.37
CA VAL A 62 -2.91 -4.39 -0.73
C VAL A 62 -3.75 -3.69 -1.80
N ALA A 63 -5.08 -3.67 -1.62
CA ALA A 63 -6.00 -2.92 -2.49
C ALA A 63 -6.25 -1.50 -1.99
N LYS A 64 -6.37 -1.34 -0.66
CA LYS A 64 -6.74 -0.07 -0.04
C LYS A 64 -6.12 0.06 1.34
N VAL A 65 -5.56 1.24 1.63
CA VAL A 65 -5.07 1.62 2.96
C VAL A 65 -5.84 2.85 3.41
N GLN A 66 -6.45 2.76 4.59
CA GLN A 66 -7.17 3.86 5.21
C GLN A 66 -6.53 4.17 6.56
N THR A 67 -6.18 5.43 6.77
CA THR A 67 -5.69 5.92 8.05
C THR A 67 -6.68 6.94 8.59
N MET A 68 -7.18 6.73 9.80
CA MET A 68 -8.26 7.54 10.38
C MET A 68 -8.00 7.85 11.86
N LEU A 69 -8.44 9.03 12.29
CA LEU A 69 -8.43 9.45 13.69
C LEU A 69 -9.82 9.23 14.31
N SER A 70 -10.00 8.07 14.95
CA SER A 70 -11.23 7.74 15.68
C SER A 70 -11.44 8.67 16.89
N PHE A 71 -12.67 8.73 17.40
CA PHE A 71 -12.98 9.53 18.60
C PHE A 71 -12.09 9.16 19.81
N PRO A 72 -11.90 7.87 20.15
CA PRO A 72 -10.96 7.47 21.20
C PRO A 72 -9.52 7.96 20.95
N ASN A 73 -9.07 7.90 19.69
CA ASN A 73 -7.73 8.34 19.33
C ASN A 73 -7.55 9.85 19.55
N GLN A 74 -8.55 10.64 19.19
CA GLN A 74 -8.55 12.08 19.43
C GLN A 74 -8.59 12.42 20.92
N LEU A 75 -9.40 11.71 21.71
CA LEU A 75 -9.45 11.88 23.16
C LEU A 75 -8.08 11.64 23.78
N VAL A 76 -7.42 10.54 23.43
CA VAL A 76 -6.08 10.21 23.94
C VAL A 76 -5.04 11.24 23.47
N ARG A 77 -5.12 11.71 22.22
CA ARG A 77 -4.26 12.79 21.73
C ARG A 77 -4.39 14.05 22.58
N ILE A 78 -5.61 14.44 22.95
CA ILE A 78 -5.87 15.62 23.78
C ILE A 78 -5.33 15.40 25.20
N LEU A 79 -5.62 14.25 25.81
CA LEU A 79 -5.17 13.92 27.17
C LEU A 79 -3.65 13.87 27.30
N THR A 80 -2.96 13.48 26.23
CA THR A 80 -1.49 13.42 26.17
C THR A 80 -0.87 14.69 25.58
N LEU A 81 -1.66 15.75 25.38
CA LEU A 81 -1.23 17.04 24.81
C LEU A 81 -0.50 16.89 23.47
N GLY A 82 -0.84 15.87 22.68
CA GLY A 82 -0.24 15.60 21.37
C GLY A 82 1.10 14.85 21.42
N ILE A 83 1.64 14.50 22.59
CA ILE A 83 2.85 13.68 22.70
C ILE A 83 2.59 12.30 22.10
N TYR A 84 1.45 11.69 22.44
CA TYR A 84 1.00 10.44 21.86
C TYR A 84 -0.18 10.71 20.92
N THR A 85 0.01 10.38 19.65
CA THR A 85 -0.96 10.66 18.58
C THR A 85 -1.40 9.33 17.94
N PRO A 86 -2.27 8.56 18.62
CA PRO A 86 -2.74 7.30 18.08
C PRO A 86 -3.60 7.51 16.83
N MET A 87 -3.56 6.54 15.92
CA MET A 87 -4.43 6.51 14.74
C MET A 87 -4.86 5.07 14.41
N THR A 88 -5.97 4.93 13.69
CA THR A 88 -6.45 3.66 13.17
C THR A 88 -5.93 3.48 11.75
N ILE A 89 -5.32 2.33 11.47
CA ILE A 89 -4.89 1.90 10.13
C ILE A 89 -5.74 0.69 9.74
N ARG A 90 -6.51 0.82 8.66
CA ARG A 90 -7.28 -0.27 8.06
C ARG A 90 -6.71 -0.58 6.68
N VAL A 91 -6.36 -1.84 6.46
CA VAL A 91 -5.80 -2.36 5.22
C VAL A 91 -6.79 -3.36 4.66
N THR A 92 -7.30 -3.10 3.47
CA THR A 92 -8.07 -4.08 2.70
C THR A 92 -7.12 -4.81 1.77
N CYS A 93 -7.00 -6.12 1.94
CA CYS A 93 -6.19 -6.95 1.06
C CYS A 93 -6.83 -6.97 -0.34
N ALA A 94 -6.00 -7.05 -1.38
CA ALA A 94 -6.49 -7.37 -2.71
C ALA A 94 -7.01 -8.82 -2.75
N LEU A 95 -7.93 -9.12 -3.66
CA LEU A 95 -8.13 -10.52 -4.03
C LEU A 95 -6.78 -11.10 -4.43
N PRO A 96 -6.51 -12.39 -4.15
CA PRO A 96 -5.47 -13.09 -4.87
C PRO A 96 -5.80 -12.88 -6.35
N GLN A 97 -5.07 -11.99 -7.02
CA GLN A 97 -4.80 -12.24 -8.41
C GLN A 97 -4.06 -13.56 -8.34
N GLU A 98 -4.72 -14.63 -8.79
CA GLU A 98 -4.03 -15.64 -9.60
C GLU A 98 -3.05 -14.80 -10.41
N THR A 99 -1.77 -14.81 -10.01
CA THR A 99 -0.71 -14.16 -10.78
C THR A 99 -1.07 -14.45 -12.20
N SER A 100 -1.36 -13.40 -12.97
CA SER A 100 -1.67 -13.51 -14.38
C SER A 100 -0.78 -14.61 -14.93
N GLN A 101 -1.34 -15.80 -15.14
CA GLN A 101 -0.62 -16.90 -15.75
C GLN A 101 -0.24 -16.49 -17.18
N ALA A 102 -0.81 -15.39 -17.70
CA ALA A 102 -0.36 -14.62 -18.84
C ALA A 102 1.07 -14.03 -18.69
N GLU A 103 1.57 -13.77 -17.49
CA GLU A 103 2.97 -13.38 -17.26
C GLU A 103 3.87 -14.61 -17.11
N SER A 104 3.40 -15.72 -16.52
CA SER A 104 4.21 -16.94 -16.41
C SER A 104 4.28 -17.75 -17.71
N GLU A 105 3.31 -17.65 -18.62
CA GLU A 105 3.45 -18.25 -19.96
C GLU A 105 4.47 -17.48 -20.79
N ASN A 106 4.49 -16.15 -20.71
CA ASN A 106 5.39 -15.32 -21.51
C ASN A 106 6.77 -15.09 -20.89
N VAL A 107 7.07 -15.68 -19.72
CA VAL A 107 8.37 -15.59 -19.05
C VAL A 107 9.16 -16.87 -19.29
N LEU A 108 10.23 -16.77 -20.08
CA LEU A 108 11.23 -17.82 -20.24
C LEU A 108 12.38 -17.57 -19.25
N SER A 109 12.86 -18.61 -18.58
CA SER A 109 14.01 -18.49 -17.67
C SER A 109 15.21 -19.26 -18.17
N VAL A 110 16.39 -18.66 -18.09
CA VAL A 110 17.68 -19.27 -18.47
C VAL A 110 18.68 -19.09 -17.33
N SER A 111 19.52 -20.11 -17.11
CA SER A 111 20.57 -20.07 -16.09
C SER A 111 21.67 -19.08 -16.47
N LYS A 112 22.22 -18.33 -15.51
CA LYS A 112 23.37 -17.43 -15.77
C LYS A 112 24.62 -18.14 -16.28
N ASN A 113 24.75 -19.44 -16.00
CA ASN A 113 25.86 -20.28 -16.46
C ASN A 113 25.49 -21.16 -17.66
N ALA A 114 24.36 -20.88 -18.32
CA ALA A 114 23.93 -21.61 -19.51
C ALA A 114 24.95 -21.44 -20.66
N SER A 115 24.96 -22.41 -21.58
CA SER A 115 25.79 -22.31 -22.78
C SER A 115 25.27 -21.18 -23.69
N VAL A 116 26.13 -20.65 -24.55
CA VAL A 116 25.75 -19.61 -25.53
C VAL A 116 24.63 -20.10 -26.46
N GLU A 117 24.62 -21.40 -26.77
CA GLU A 117 23.58 -22.04 -27.57
C GLU A 117 22.23 -22.03 -26.84
N GLU A 118 22.21 -22.38 -25.55
CA GLU A 118 21.01 -22.37 -24.72
C GLU A 118 20.44 -20.95 -24.55
N PHE A 119 21.29 -19.92 -24.49
CA PHE A 119 20.84 -18.53 -24.55
C PHE A 119 20.16 -18.20 -25.88
N GLN A 120 20.80 -18.53 -27.00
CA GLN A 120 20.25 -18.22 -28.33
C GLN A 120 18.87 -18.87 -28.53
N ASP A 121 18.74 -20.14 -28.15
CA ASP A 121 17.49 -20.89 -28.26
C ASP A 121 16.35 -20.26 -27.43
N ILE A 122 16.64 -19.86 -26.19
CA ILE A 122 15.66 -19.21 -25.30
C ILE A 122 15.22 -17.85 -25.87
N PHE A 123 16.15 -17.04 -26.38
CA PHE A 123 15.80 -15.75 -26.98
C PHE A 123 15.02 -15.90 -28.28
N GLN A 124 15.33 -16.92 -29.10
CA GLN A 124 14.59 -17.21 -30.31
C GLN A 124 13.18 -17.73 -30.01
N ALA A 125 13.04 -18.61 -29.02
CA ALA A 125 11.74 -19.09 -28.56
C ALA A 125 10.88 -17.93 -27.99
N ALA A 126 11.48 -16.99 -27.27
CA ALA A 126 10.78 -15.79 -26.80
C ALA A 126 10.31 -14.90 -27.96
N ALA A 127 11.15 -14.68 -28.97
CA ALA A 127 10.78 -13.90 -30.16
C ALA A 127 9.63 -14.53 -30.95
N GLU A 128 9.68 -15.85 -31.20
CA GLU A 128 8.59 -16.56 -31.86
C GLU A 128 7.29 -16.50 -31.06
N LYS A 129 7.39 -16.61 -29.74
CA LYS A 129 6.23 -16.54 -28.86
C LYS A 129 5.58 -15.16 -28.93
N SER A 130 6.37 -14.09 -28.85
CA SER A 130 5.85 -12.73 -28.99
C SER A 130 5.17 -12.46 -30.32
N VAL A 131 5.68 -13.01 -31.41
CA VAL A 131 5.06 -12.86 -32.73
C VAL A 131 3.73 -13.64 -32.81
N LYS A 132 3.65 -14.83 -32.20
CA LYS A 132 2.45 -15.67 -32.25
C LYS A 132 1.34 -15.22 -31.29
N SER A 133 1.68 -14.70 -30.12
CA SER A 133 0.71 -14.27 -29.11
C SER A 133 0.34 -12.79 -29.20
N GLU A 134 1.05 -11.99 -30.01
CA GLU A 134 0.96 -10.52 -30.02
C GLU A 134 1.20 -9.88 -28.63
N GLU A 135 1.86 -10.60 -27.73
CA GLU A 135 2.18 -10.17 -26.37
C GLU A 135 3.70 -10.13 -26.12
N VAL A 136 4.12 -9.34 -25.12
CA VAL A 136 5.53 -9.22 -24.76
C VAL A 136 6.02 -10.49 -24.05
N ALA A 137 7.10 -11.09 -24.55
CA ALA A 137 7.80 -12.20 -23.89
C ALA A 137 9.05 -11.69 -23.15
N PHE A 138 9.24 -12.15 -21.92
CA PHE A 138 10.34 -11.74 -21.05
C PHE A 138 11.31 -12.91 -20.86
N VAL A 139 12.62 -12.62 -20.91
CA VAL A 139 13.66 -13.59 -20.59
C VAL A 139 14.31 -13.20 -19.26
N ILE A 140 14.21 -14.08 -18.25
CA ILE A 140 14.77 -13.85 -16.91
C ILE A 140 16.00 -14.73 -16.70
N LEU A 141 17.13 -14.08 -16.43
CA LEU A 141 18.40 -14.71 -16.07
C LEU A 141 18.37 -15.13 -14.59
N LYS A 142 18.37 -16.43 -14.29
CA LYS A 142 18.44 -16.95 -12.92
C LYS A 142 19.85 -17.39 -12.56
#